data_AF-A0A2T2TM85-F1
#
_entry.id   AF-A0A2T2TM85-F1
#
_cell.length_a   1.000
_cell.length_b   1.000
_cell.length_c   1.000
_cell.angle_alpha   90.00
_cell.angle_beta   90.00
_cell.angle_gamma   90.00
#
_symmetry.space_group_name_H-M   'P 1'
#
loop_
_entity.id
_entity.type
_entity.pdbx_description
1 polymer ?
#
loop_
_entity_poly.entity_id
_entity_poly.type
_entity_poly.pdbx_seq_one_letter_code
_entity_poly.pdbx_strand_id
1 'polypeptide(L)'
;MSLPDLQEPLALLEQKNYDEAVDVLEQKVAALPAHLGAHVLLAYAHEGREQWEKALESWEEVHFLLPSSPIASAGKQRVLRRMDGIDDEAEAPRPSEVYPPRPADAAPHSSATDEGETDELKEDIEEDTVETDQARESEDTGPDEPSPAADDELAELRRQAEQEARQGGARPGLADKPSSTPEEQVEQFEEEDSSDDLNQLIDKLESARIEPDPDAEEEASPVDPPSDDDTKEVVSETLARIHEGQDDYEKAAYIYAQLAEQEPHRADEFQQKAREMEPQADANDDSAA
;
A
#
# COMPACT_ATOMS: atom_id res chain seq x y z
N MET A 1 19.28 32.13 -8.57
CA MET A 1 18.09 32.94 -8.23
C MET A 1 17.47 32.29 -7.00
N SER A 2 17.80 32.79 -5.80
CA SER A 2 17.28 32.23 -4.56
C SER A 2 15.77 32.45 -4.52
N LEU A 3 14.99 31.42 -4.15
CA LEU A 3 13.53 31.46 -3.96
C LEU A 3 13.21 32.30 -2.71
N PRO A 4 12.99 33.63 -2.80
CA PRO A 4 12.75 34.46 -1.63
C PRO A 4 11.31 34.27 -1.12
N ASP A 5 10.47 33.61 -1.92
CA ASP A 5 9.02 33.60 -1.77
C ASP A 5 8.55 32.66 -0.66
N LEU A 6 9.36 31.68 -0.26
CA LEU A 6 9.01 30.72 0.80
C LEU A 6 9.77 30.92 2.12
N GLN A 7 10.71 31.87 2.19
CA GLN A 7 11.50 32.09 3.40
C GLN A 7 10.65 32.66 4.55
N GLU A 8 9.76 33.58 4.23
CA GLU A 8 8.83 34.19 5.19
C GLU A 8 7.86 33.18 5.81
N PRO A 9 7.08 32.40 5.03
CA PRO A 9 6.19 31.40 5.63
C PRO A 9 6.95 30.30 6.37
N LEU A 10 8.14 29.91 5.91
CA LEU A 10 8.98 28.95 6.62
C LEU A 10 9.45 29.49 7.97
N ALA A 11 9.85 30.76 8.05
CA ALA A 11 10.20 31.40 9.32
C ALA A 11 9.00 31.50 10.28
N LEU A 12 7.78 31.69 9.76
CA LEU A 12 6.55 31.69 10.56
C LEU A 12 6.24 30.29 11.13
N LEU A 13 6.45 29.23 10.34
CA LEU A 13 6.33 27.84 10.80
C LEU A 13 7.35 27.49 11.88
N GLU A 14 8.61 27.92 11.72
CA GLU A 14 9.65 27.71 12.75
C GLU A 14 9.33 28.43 14.07
N GLN A 15 8.64 29.58 13.99
CA GLN A 15 8.14 30.32 15.15
C GLN A 15 6.82 29.76 15.71
N LYS A 16 6.26 28.71 15.09
CA LYS A 16 4.94 28.12 15.41
C LYS A 16 3.78 29.12 15.26
N ASN A 17 3.95 30.17 14.47
CA ASN A 17 2.90 31.13 14.12
C ASN A 17 2.09 30.58 12.95
N TYR A 18 1.37 29.49 13.19
CA TYR A 18 0.68 28.76 12.13
C TYR A 18 -0.47 29.56 11.49
N ASP A 19 -1.14 30.44 12.25
CA ASP A 19 -2.23 31.27 11.72
C ASP A 19 -1.72 32.22 10.62
N GLU A 20 -0.66 32.99 10.91
CA GLU A 20 -0.04 33.90 9.94
C GLU A 20 0.61 33.14 8.78
N ALA A 21 1.19 31.96 9.06
CA ALA A 21 1.78 31.11 8.01
C ALA A 21 0.73 30.66 6.99
N VAL A 22 -0.45 30.20 7.45
CA VAL A 22 -1.57 29.81 6.58
C VAL A 22 -1.99 30.97 5.69
N ASP A 23 -2.24 32.16 6.26
CA ASP A 23 -2.71 33.32 5.49
C ASP A 23 -1.72 33.71 4.37
N VAL A 24 -0.42 33.69 4.67
CA VAL A 24 0.64 33.99 3.70
C VAL A 24 0.74 32.90 2.63
N LEU A 25 0.60 31.63 3.01
CA LEU A 25 0.68 30.49 2.09
C LEU A 25 -0.55 30.38 1.18
N GLU A 26 -1.76 30.62 1.69
CA GLU A 26 -2.99 30.66 0.89
C GLU A 26 -2.93 31.75 -0.20
N GLN A 27 -2.41 32.94 0.14
CA GLN A 27 -2.18 34.00 -0.85
C GLN A 27 -1.19 33.58 -1.94
N LYS A 28 -0.13 32.84 -1.56
CA LYS A 28 0.87 32.34 -2.51
C LYS A 28 0.29 31.25 -3.40
N VAL A 29 -0.47 30.32 -2.85
CA VAL A 29 -1.16 29.28 -3.63
C VAL A 29 -2.18 29.91 -4.59
N ALA A 30 -2.91 30.94 -4.15
CA ALA A 30 -3.83 31.68 -5.03
C ALA A 30 -3.10 32.39 -6.18
N ALA A 31 -1.90 32.94 -5.93
CA ALA A 31 -1.08 33.57 -6.96
C ALA A 31 -0.41 32.54 -7.89
N LEU A 32 -0.02 31.37 -7.35
CA LEU A 32 0.72 30.31 -8.03
C LEU A 32 0.13 28.93 -7.68
N PRO A 33 -0.98 28.52 -8.33
CA PRO A 33 -1.71 27.30 -7.98
C PRO A 33 -0.91 26.00 -8.16
N ALA A 34 0.12 26.01 -9.01
CA ALA A 34 0.98 24.85 -9.27
C ALA A 34 2.27 24.87 -8.42
N HIS A 35 2.38 25.73 -7.40
CA HIS A 35 3.59 25.83 -6.58
C HIS A 35 3.63 24.74 -5.49
N LEU A 36 4.25 23.59 -5.79
CA LEU A 36 4.39 22.45 -4.88
C LEU A 36 4.85 22.83 -3.46
N GLY A 37 5.94 23.59 -3.34
CA GLY A 37 6.49 23.95 -2.02
C GLY A 37 5.53 24.78 -1.16
N ALA A 38 4.63 25.55 -1.76
CA ALA A 38 3.64 26.33 -1.03
C ALA A 38 2.55 25.40 -0.47
N HIS A 39 2.07 24.45 -1.27
CA HIS A 39 1.14 23.41 -0.86
C HIS A 39 1.67 22.51 0.26
N VAL A 40 2.93 22.08 0.15
CA VAL A 40 3.59 21.29 1.20
C VAL A 40 3.68 22.07 2.51
N LEU A 41 4.13 23.33 2.47
CA LEU A 41 4.21 24.18 3.66
C LEU A 41 2.83 24.50 4.23
N LEU A 42 1.81 24.65 3.38
CA LEU A 42 0.43 24.89 3.80
C LEU A 42 -0.13 23.67 4.55
N ALA A 43 0.13 22.46 4.04
CA ALA A 43 -0.22 21.22 4.72
C ALA A 43 0.42 21.13 6.11
N TYR A 44 1.72 21.42 6.23
CA TYR A 44 2.41 21.49 7.53
C TYR A 44 1.83 22.57 8.46
N ALA A 45 1.42 23.72 7.91
CA ALA A 45 0.78 24.79 8.69
C ALA A 45 -0.56 24.34 9.27
N HIS A 46 -1.38 23.61 8.49
CA HIS A 46 -2.65 23.04 8.96
C HIS A 46 -2.44 21.92 9.97
N GLU A 47 -1.43 21.06 9.79
CA GLU A 47 -1.05 20.05 10.80
C GLU A 47 -0.67 20.70 12.14
N GLY A 48 0.11 21.79 12.10
CA GLY A 48 0.50 22.53 13.31
C GLY A 48 -0.68 23.17 14.05
N ARG A 49 -1.80 23.42 13.36
CA ARG A 49 -3.07 23.90 13.94
C ARG A 49 -4.05 22.79 14.30
N GLU A 50 -3.63 21.53 14.14
CA GLU A 50 -4.49 20.34 14.30
C GLU A 50 -5.75 20.38 13.40
N GLN A 51 -5.66 21.08 12.27
CA GLN A 51 -6.72 21.15 11.26
C GLN A 51 -6.56 20.00 10.27
N TRP A 52 -6.78 18.77 10.74
CA TRP A 52 -6.46 17.55 10.01
C TRP A 52 -7.18 17.44 8.65
N GLU A 53 -8.45 17.84 8.57
CA GLU A 53 -9.23 17.83 7.32
C GLU A 53 -8.59 18.73 6.25
N LYS A 54 -8.21 19.97 6.62
CA LYS A 54 -7.56 20.92 5.68
C LYS A 54 -6.15 20.50 5.32
N ALA A 55 -5.43 19.91 6.27
CA ALA A 55 -4.11 19.33 6.00
C ALA A 55 -4.21 18.21 4.97
N LEU A 56 -5.25 17.37 5.07
CA LEU A 56 -5.50 16.29 4.11
C LEU A 56 -5.75 16.85 2.70
N GLU A 57 -6.63 17.85 2.57
CA GLU A 57 -6.89 18.53 1.29
C GLU A 57 -5.58 19.07 0.68
N SER A 58 -4.76 19.75 1.49
CA SER A 58 -3.48 20.29 1.04
C SER A 58 -2.51 19.19 0.59
N TRP A 59 -2.46 18.04 1.29
CA TRP A 59 -1.65 16.89 0.87
C TRP A 59 -2.18 16.21 -0.40
N GLU A 60 -3.49 16.22 -0.62
CA GLU A 60 -4.09 15.74 -1.86
C GLU A 60 -3.72 16.62 -3.05
N GLU A 61 -3.66 17.93 -2.87
CA GLU A 61 -3.18 18.86 -3.90
C GLU A 61 -1.71 18.60 -4.22
N VAL A 62 -0.86 18.37 -3.21
CA VAL A 62 0.54 17.95 -3.42
C VAL A 62 0.61 16.63 -4.19
N HIS A 63 -0.22 15.65 -3.84
CA HIS A 63 -0.27 14.34 -4.51
C HIS A 63 -0.78 14.46 -5.95
N PHE A 64 -1.76 15.33 -6.21
CA PHE A 64 -2.24 15.61 -7.55
C PHE A 64 -1.13 16.19 -8.43
N LEU A 65 -0.33 17.12 -7.88
CA LEU A 65 0.80 17.71 -8.60
C LEU A 65 1.96 16.71 -8.78
N LEU A 66 2.21 15.83 -7.81
CA LEU A 66 3.25 14.80 -7.88
C LEU A 66 2.78 13.46 -7.26
N PRO A 67 2.12 12.60 -8.06
CA PRO A 67 1.54 11.35 -7.56
C PRO A 67 2.58 10.35 -7.04
N SER A 68 3.78 10.35 -7.62
CA SER A 68 4.88 9.44 -7.23
C SER A 68 5.73 9.99 -6.07
N SER A 69 5.32 11.10 -5.46
CA SER A 69 6.14 11.76 -4.44
C SER A 69 5.99 11.05 -3.08
N PRO A 70 7.07 10.52 -2.50
CA PRO A 70 7.01 9.83 -1.21
C PRO A 70 6.56 10.77 -0.09
N ILE A 71 6.90 12.07 -0.17
CA ILE A 71 6.49 13.03 0.86
C ILE A 71 4.99 13.29 0.88
N ALA A 72 4.35 13.32 -0.30
CA ALA A 72 2.91 13.54 -0.42
C ALA A 72 2.15 12.35 0.18
N SER A 73 2.55 11.14 -0.21
CA SER A 73 1.96 9.90 0.31
C SER A 73 2.22 9.75 1.82
N ALA A 74 3.43 10.05 2.30
CA ALA A 74 3.75 9.99 3.73
C ALA A 74 2.98 11.04 4.56
N GLY A 75 2.85 12.27 4.05
CA GLY A 75 2.07 13.33 4.66
C GLY A 75 0.58 12.98 4.78
N LYS A 76 -0.04 12.53 3.68
CA LYS A 76 -1.43 12.06 3.65
C LYS A 76 -1.67 10.93 4.64
N GLN A 77 -0.82 9.90 4.64
CA GLN A 77 -0.94 8.77 5.55
C GLN A 77 -0.80 9.18 7.02
N ARG A 78 0.11 10.12 7.34
CA ARG A 78 0.25 10.66 8.70
C ARG A 78 -1.02 11.35 9.17
N VAL A 79 -1.61 12.22 8.34
CA VAL A 79 -2.85 12.93 8.67
C VAL A 79 -4.02 11.95 8.83
N LEU A 80 -4.17 10.97 7.95
CA LEU A 80 -5.22 9.94 8.06
C LEU A 80 -5.09 9.12 9.36
N ARG A 81 -3.88 8.67 9.71
CA ARG A 81 -3.66 7.97 10.99
C ARG A 81 -4.05 8.82 12.19
N ARG A 82 -3.75 10.13 12.13
CA ARG A 82 -4.11 11.08 13.19
C ARG A 82 -5.63 11.27 13.29
N MET A 83 -6.34 11.31 12.16
CA MET A 83 -7.81 11.37 12.12
C MET A 83 -8.46 10.08 12.65
N ASP A 84 -7.85 8.93 12.38
CA ASP A 84 -8.29 7.61 12.87
C ASP A 84 -7.99 7.38 14.37
N GLY A 85 -7.41 8.37 15.05
CA GLY A 85 -7.09 8.29 16.49
C GLY A 85 -5.94 7.34 16.80
N ILE A 86 -5.12 7.01 15.81
CA ILE A 86 -3.89 6.23 15.98
C ILE A 86 -2.81 7.22 16.39
N ASP A 87 -2.56 7.33 17.69
CA ASP A 87 -1.52 8.21 18.26
C ASP A 87 -0.12 7.68 17.88
N ASP A 88 0.42 8.22 16.79
CA ASP A 88 1.85 8.13 16.45
C ASP A 88 2.56 9.33 17.11
N GLU A 89 3.36 9.08 18.15
CA GLU A 89 4.32 10.05 18.72
C GLU A 89 5.53 10.25 17.77
N ALA A 90 5.29 10.27 16.46
CA ALA A 90 6.29 10.50 15.44
C ALA A 90 6.35 12.01 15.17
N GLU A 91 7.36 12.66 15.77
CA GLU A 91 7.65 14.09 15.61
C GLU A 91 7.60 14.48 14.12
N ALA A 92 6.77 15.48 13.79
CA ALA A 92 6.60 15.94 12.41
C ALA A 92 7.97 16.37 11.85
N PRO A 93 8.38 15.88 10.66
CA PRO A 93 9.64 16.30 10.06
C PRO A 93 9.59 17.81 9.88
N ARG A 94 10.63 18.51 10.35
CA ARG A 94 10.63 19.98 10.28
C ARG A 94 10.64 20.39 8.81
N PRO A 95 9.94 21.47 8.43
CA PRO A 95 9.97 21.98 7.05
C PRO A 95 11.41 22.19 6.52
N SER A 96 12.35 22.50 7.41
CA SER A 96 13.77 22.71 7.15
C SER A 96 14.55 21.41 6.83
N GLU A 97 14.02 20.23 7.16
CA GLU A 97 14.61 18.90 6.88
C GLU A 97 14.13 18.29 5.55
N VAL A 98 13.11 18.91 4.93
CA VAL A 98 12.56 18.51 3.64
C VAL A 98 13.41 19.13 2.52
N TYR A 99 14.62 18.58 2.33
CA TYR A 99 15.37 18.78 1.08
C TYR A 99 14.98 17.68 0.09
N PRO A 100 14.87 17.95 -1.24
CA PRO A 100 14.76 16.88 -2.22
C PRO A 100 15.97 15.94 -2.08
N PRO A 101 15.82 14.64 -2.40
CA PRO A 101 16.94 13.70 -2.34
C PRO A 101 18.07 14.28 -3.19
N ARG A 102 19.16 14.66 -2.52
CA ARG A 102 20.42 15.00 -3.17
C ARG A 102 20.83 13.73 -3.93
N PRO A 103 21.16 13.80 -5.23
CA PRO A 103 21.67 12.64 -5.93
C PRO A 103 22.87 12.11 -5.16
N ALA A 104 22.83 10.81 -4.88
CA ALA A 104 23.84 10.10 -4.13
C ALA A 104 25.19 10.25 -4.85
N ASP A 105 25.99 11.21 -4.39
CA ASP A 105 27.43 11.11 -4.51
C ASP A 105 28.16 12.06 -3.55
N ALA A 106 29.30 11.56 -3.08
CA ALA A 106 30.27 12.16 -2.17
C ALA A 106 29.94 12.11 -0.66
N ALA A 107 30.38 11.01 -0.04
CA ALA A 107 31.04 11.08 1.26
C ALA A 107 32.19 12.13 1.23
N PRO A 108 32.56 12.69 2.39
CA PRO A 108 33.83 12.21 2.93
C PRO A 108 33.79 11.94 4.43
N HIS A 109 34.54 10.91 4.76
CA HIS A 109 35.07 10.57 6.08
C HIS A 109 35.57 11.80 6.84
N SER A 110 35.27 11.88 8.14
CA SER A 110 36.34 12.02 9.12
C SER A 110 35.84 11.77 10.53
N SER A 111 36.59 10.89 11.18
CA SER A 111 36.52 10.40 12.55
C SER A 111 36.58 11.50 13.61
N ALA A 112 35.91 11.28 14.73
CA ALA A 112 36.43 11.60 16.05
C ALA A 112 35.78 10.69 17.10
N THR A 113 36.64 9.84 17.65
CA THR A 113 36.51 9.03 18.87
C THR A 113 36.05 9.82 20.08
N ASP A 114 35.22 9.24 20.95
CA ASP A 114 35.48 9.21 22.40
C ASP A 114 34.70 8.07 23.06
N GLU A 115 35.36 7.42 24.01
CA GLU A 115 34.98 6.17 24.65
C GLU A 115 34.03 6.38 25.84
N GLY A 116 33.33 5.31 26.25
CA GLY A 116 32.55 5.36 27.48
C GLY A 116 31.78 4.07 27.79
N GLU A 117 32.53 3.03 28.16
CA GLU A 117 32.20 2.01 29.17
C GLU A 117 30.80 1.38 29.19
N THR A 118 30.74 0.11 28.76
CA THR A 118 29.70 -0.87 29.13
C THR A 118 30.04 -1.51 30.47
N ASP A 119 29.19 -1.33 31.47
CA ASP A 119 29.17 -2.16 32.68
C ASP A 119 28.00 -3.13 32.61
N GLU A 120 28.29 -4.35 33.05
CA GLU A 120 27.44 -5.53 33.06
C GLU A 120 26.23 -5.31 33.98
N LEU A 121 25.14 -6.05 33.78
CA LEU A 121 24.48 -6.82 34.84
C LEU A 121 23.40 -7.75 34.25
N LYS A 122 23.39 -8.95 34.82
CA LYS A 122 22.59 -10.14 34.52
C LYS A 122 21.25 -10.13 35.29
N GLU A 123 20.55 -11.27 35.14
CA GLU A 123 19.46 -11.81 35.97
C GLU A 123 18.06 -11.36 35.54
N ASP A 124 17.00 -12.14 35.64
CA ASP A 124 16.72 -13.58 35.75
C ASP A 124 15.18 -13.59 35.62
N ILE A 125 14.58 -14.43 34.76
CA ILE A 125 13.15 -14.74 34.92
C ILE A 125 12.96 -16.25 34.81
N GLU A 126 12.64 -16.79 35.98
CA GLU A 126 12.44 -18.18 36.36
C GLU A 126 11.18 -18.79 35.73
N GLU A 127 11.25 -20.10 35.45
CA GLU A 127 10.10 -20.99 35.35
C GLU A 127 9.30 -20.95 36.67
N ASP A 128 7.98 -20.79 36.59
CA ASP A 128 7.10 -21.20 37.69
C ASP A 128 5.96 -22.08 37.19
N THR A 129 6.02 -23.33 37.66
CA THR A 129 5.05 -24.39 37.53
C THR A 129 4.01 -24.27 38.65
N VAL A 130 2.72 -24.24 38.32
CA VAL A 130 1.67 -24.65 39.29
C VAL A 130 0.54 -25.41 38.59
N GLU A 131 0.52 -26.72 38.82
CA GLU A 131 -0.70 -27.53 38.82
C GLU A 131 -1.59 -27.13 40.00
N THR A 132 -2.92 -27.28 39.86
CA THR A 132 -3.81 -28.09 40.74
C THR A 132 -5.27 -27.58 40.70
N ASP A 133 -6.08 -28.26 39.88
CA ASP A 133 -7.24 -29.11 40.28
C ASP A 133 -8.65 -28.55 40.62
N GLN A 134 -9.63 -29.32 40.09
CA GLN A 134 -11.05 -29.56 40.43
C GLN A 134 -12.22 -28.67 39.94
N ALA A 135 -12.88 -29.23 38.91
CA ALA A 135 -14.25 -29.77 38.92
C ALA A 135 -15.46 -28.84 38.99
N ARG A 136 -16.25 -28.85 37.89
CA ARG A 136 -17.72 -28.95 37.93
C ARG A 136 -18.25 -29.74 36.72
N GLU A 137 -19.02 -30.78 37.02
CA GLU A 137 -19.86 -31.57 36.11
C GLU A 137 -21.18 -30.84 35.80
N SER A 138 -21.73 -31.01 34.59
CA SER A 138 -23.14 -31.32 34.23
C SER A 138 -23.29 -31.20 32.70
N GLU A 139 -23.36 -32.31 31.96
CA GLU A 139 -24.55 -33.06 31.52
C GLU A 139 -25.25 -32.51 30.24
N ASP A 140 -25.43 -33.44 29.30
CA ASP A 140 -26.58 -33.58 28.38
C ASP A 140 -26.60 -32.82 27.03
N THR A 141 -26.16 -33.48 25.94
CA THR A 141 -27.01 -33.96 24.82
C THR A 141 -26.14 -34.62 23.73
N GLY A 142 -26.44 -35.86 23.32
CA GLY A 142 -25.88 -36.47 22.09
C GLY A 142 -26.74 -36.15 20.86
N PRO A 143 -26.55 -36.84 19.71
CA PRO A 143 -25.39 -37.59 19.24
C PRO A 143 -24.91 -37.09 17.85
N ASP A 144 -23.62 -37.08 17.59
CA ASP A 144 -23.12 -37.30 16.22
C ASP A 144 -21.69 -37.82 16.35
N GLU A 145 -21.49 -39.09 16.01
CA GLU A 145 -20.16 -39.68 15.86
C GLU A 145 -19.53 -39.08 14.58
N PRO A 146 -18.46 -38.27 14.66
CA PRO A 146 -17.59 -38.13 13.51
C PRO A 146 -16.87 -39.47 13.31
N SER A 147 -16.95 -39.98 12.08
CA SER A 147 -16.29 -41.21 11.66
C SER A 147 -14.81 -41.21 12.05
N PRO A 148 -14.26 -42.28 12.66
CA PRO A 148 -12.87 -42.31 13.16
C PRO A 148 -11.81 -42.17 12.05
N ALA A 149 -12.20 -42.23 10.77
CA ALA A 149 -11.31 -42.04 9.65
C ALA A 149 -10.94 -40.58 9.38
N ALA A 150 -11.82 -39.61 9.71
CA ALA A 150 -11.57 -38.20 9.40
C ALA A 150 -10.55 -37.57 10.37
N ASP A 151 -10.54 -38.01 11.63
CA ASP A 151 -9.59 -37.55 12.64
C ASP A 151 -8.17 -38.09 12.40
N ASP A 152 -8.06 -39.31 11.87
CA ASP A 152 -6.77 -39.92 11.51
C ASP A 152 -6.14 -39.22 10.30
N GLU A 153 -6.92 -38.87 9.27
CA GLU A 153 -6.43 -38.12 8.10
C GLU A 153 -5.95 -36.69 8.49
N LEU A 154 -6.69 -36.02 9.39
CA LEU A 154 -6.34 -34.69 9.87
C LEU A 154 -5.10 -34.72 10.78
N ALA A 155 -4.93 -35.80 11.56
CA ALA A 155 -3.74 -36.04 12.37
C ALA A 155 -2.51 -36.43 11.53
N GLU A 156 -2.70 -37.08 10.38
CA GLU A 156 -1.63 -37.35 9.42
C GLU A 156 -1.19 -36.06 8.71
N LEU A 157 -2.13 -35.22 8.25
CA LEU A 157 -1.84 -33.94 7.61
C LEU A 157 -1.08 -32.98 8.55
N ARG A 158 -1.46 -32.90 9.83
CA ARG A 158 -0.72 -32.10 10.84
C ARG A 158 0.70 -32.61 11.03
N ARG A 159 0.91 -33.92 11.10
CA ARG A 159 2.24 -34.52 11.23
C ARG A 159 3.11 -34.30 9.99
N GLN A 160 2.50 -34.31 8.81
CA GLN A 160 3.20 -34.01 7.56
C GLN A 160 3.63 -32.54 7.50
N ALA A 161 2.73 -31.60 7.80
CA ALA A 161 3.04 -30.18 7.81
C ALA A 161 4.15 -29.82 8.82
N GLU A 162 4.14 -30.46 10.01
CA GLU A 162 5.18 -30.24 11.01
C GLU A 162 6.55 -30.82 10.59
N GLN A 163 6.56 -31.94 9.86
CA GLN A 163 7.79 -32.49 9.29
C GLN A 163 8.38 -31.62 8.17
N GLU A 164 7.53 -31.00 7.34
CA GLU A 164 7.96 -30.07 6.30
C GLU A 164 8.48 -28.76 6.90
N ALA A 165 7.85 -28.25 7.95
CA ALA A 165 8.35 -27.08 8.69
C ALA A 165 9.73 -27.33 9.31
N ARG A 166 9.95 -28.52 9.90
CA ARG A 166 11.26 -28.92 10.45
C ARG A 166 12.32 -29.16 9.38
N GLN A 167 11.92 -29.52 8.16
CA GLN A 167 12.82 -29.67 7.02
C GLN A 167 13.07 -28.35 6.27
N GLY A 168 12.56 -27.22 6.78
CA GLY A 168 12.98 -25.89 6.37
C GLY A 168 12.66 -25.54 4.92
N GLY A 169 11.54 -26.03 4.37
CA GLY A 169 10.98 -25.54 3.09
C GLY A 169 11.92 -25.57 1.87
N ALA A 170 13.04 -26.26 1.95
CA ALA A 170 14.04 -26.29 0.89
C ALA A 170 13.63 -27.33 -0.16
N ARG A 171 13.19 -26.84 -1.32
CA ARG A 171 12.95 -27.67 -2.51
C ARG A 171 14.16 -28.59 -2.75
N PRO A 172 13.98 -29.91 -2.88
CA PRO A 172 15.08 -30.81 -3.22
C PRO A 172 15.59 -30.46 -4.63
N GLY A 173 16.78 -29.87 -4.71
CA GLY A 173 17.40 -29.51 -6.00
C GLY A 173 18.32 -28.28 -6.00
N LEU A 174 18.47 -27.55 -4.89
CA LEU A 174 19.34 -26.36 -4.81
C LEU A 174 20.58 -26.55 -3.92
N ALA A 175 20.88 -27.78 -3.52
CA ALA A 175 22.00 -28.11 -2.62
C ALA A 175 23.35 -28.21 -3.34
N ASP A 176 23.70 -27.23 -4.17
CA ASP A 176 25.08 -27.10 -4.66
C ASP A 176 25.45 -25.66 -5.03
N LYS A 177 25.30 -24.74 -4.06
CA LYS A 177 26.06 -23.49 -4.02
C LYS A 177 26.40 -23.17 -2.57
N PRO A 178 27.66 -22.84 -2.23
CA PRO A 178 27.99 -22.42 -0.89
C PRO A 178 27.16 -21.18 -0.54
N SER A 179 26.61 -21.19 0.67
CA SER A 179 25.88 -20.08 1.28
C SER A 179 26.78 -18.84 1.33
N SER A 180 26.78 -18.03 0.28
CA SER A 180 27.25 -16.66 0.35
C SER A 180 26.15 -15.81 0.98
N THR A 181 26.53 -15.10 2.03
CA THR A 181 25.65 -14.17 2.73
C THR A 181 25.22 -13.03 1.79
N PRO A 182 24.10 -12.33 2.06
CA PRO A 182 23.67 -11.19 1.25
C PRO A 182 24.76 -10.10 1.12
N GLU A 183 25.64 -9.97 2.11
CA GLU A 183 26.76 -9.02 2.10
C GLU A 183 27.86 -9.40 1.09
N GLU A 184 28.11 -10.70 0.87
CA GLU A 184 29.12 -11.18 -0.10
C GLU A 184 28.66 -11.11 -1.57
N GLN A 185 27.34 -11.07 -1.81
CA GLN A 185 26.81 -10.86 -3.16
C GLN A 185 26.94 -9.40 -3.60
N VAL A 186 26.99 -8.45 -2.66
CA VAL A 186 27.15 -7.02 -2.98
C VAL A 186 28.58 -6.71 -3.42
N GLU A 187 29.60 -7.30 -2.79
CA GLU A 187 31.01 -7.10 -3.21
C GLU A 187 31.34 -7.69 -4.59
N GLN A 188 30.58 -8.68 -5.06
CA GLN A 188 30.85 -9.34 -6.35
C GLN A 188 30.27 -8.58 -7.57
N PHE A 189 29.47 -7.52 -7.34
CA PHE A 189 28.95 -6.63 -8.39
C PHE A 189 29.77 -5.34 -8.58
N GLU A 190 30.81 -5.11 -7.79
CA GLU A 190 31.58 -3.84 -7.85
C GLU A 190 32.79 -3.87 -8.81
N GLU A 191 33.13 -5.01 -9.43
CA GLU A 191 34.37 -5.14 -10.22
C GLU A 191 34.24 -5.44 -11.74
N GLU A 192 33.05 -5.50 -12.34
CA GLU A 192 32.93 -5.61 -13.82
C GLU A 192 31.94 -4.58 -14.41
N ASP A 193 32.48 -3.45 -14.89
CA ASP A 193 32.02 -2.60 -16.01
C ASP A 193 30.51 -2.29 -16.18
N SER A 194 29.80 -1.90 -15.11
CA SER A 194 28.41 -1.41 -15.19
C SER A 194 28.19 -0.20 -16.12
N SER A 195 29.25 0.51 -16.50
CA SER A 195 29.19 1.65 -17.44
C SER A 195 28.95 1.23 -18.90
N ASP A 196 29.45 0.06 -19.31
CA ASP A 196 29.30 -0.39 -20.70
C ASP A 196 27.89 -0.94 -20.96
N ASP A 197 27.29 -1.60 -19.97
CA ASP A 197 25.90 -2.07 -20.02
C ASP A 197 24.90 -0.91 -20.09
N LEU A 198 25.18 0.19 -19.38
CA LEU A 198 24.33 1.38 -19.42
C LEU A 198 24.37 2.06 -20.80
N ASN A 199 25.56 2.19 -21.41
CA ASN A 199 25.71 2.74 -22.75
C ASN A 199 25.02 1.86 -23.81
N GLN A 200 25.13 0.54 -23.68
CA GLN A 200 24.43 -0.39 -24.58
C GLN A 200 22.91 -0.29 -24.45
N LEU A 201 22.39 -0.06 -23.24
CA LEU A 201 20.96 0.14 -23.00
C LEU A 201 20.47 1.47 -23.61
N ILE A 202 21.26 2.53 -23.49
CA ILE A 202 20.96 3.84 -24.08
C ILE A 202 20.86 3.72 -25.61
N ASP A 203 21.85 3.10 -26.27
CA ASP A 203 21.83 2.90 -27.73
C ASP A 203 20.61 2.05 -28.18
N LYS A 204 20.23 1.06 -27.37
CA LYS A 204 19.05 0.22 -27.64
C LYS A 204 17.74 1.01 -27.50
N LEU A 205 17.65 1.92 -26.54
CA LEU A 205 16.46 2.77 -26.36
C LEU A 205 16.36 3.85 -27.44
N GLU A 206 17.49 4.44 -27.85
CA GLU A 206 17.50 5.42 -28.94
C GLU A 206 17.10 4.81 -30.29
N SER A 207 17.57 3.59 -30.58
CA SER A 207 17.17 2.86 -31.79
C SER A 207 15.74 2.31 -31.74
N ALA A 208 15.17 2.12 -30.55
CA ALA A 208 13.78 1.67 -30.36
C ALA A 208 12.75 2.82 -30.41
N ARG A 209 13.18 4.07 -30.64
CA ARG A 209 12.28 5.22 -30.77
C ARG A 209 11.44 5.07 -32.04
N ILE A 210 10.15 4.80 -31.86
CA ILE A 210 9.17 4.79 -32.94
C ILE A 210 8.90 6.24 -33.36
N GLU A 211 9.25 6.62 -34.58
CA GLU A 211 8.81 7.88 -35.17
C GLU A 211 7.30 7.78 -35.44
N PRO A 212 6.48 8.70 -34.89
CA PRO A 212 5.06 8.73 -35.23
C PRO A 212 4.94 9.08 -36.72
N ASP A 213 4.30 8.20 -37.48
CA ASP A 213 4.02 8.40 -38.89
C ASP A 213 3.08 9.60 -39.06
N PRO A 214 3.50 10.71 -39.70
CA PRO A 214 2.69 11.91 -39.83
C PRO A 214 1.46 11.73 -40.75
N ASP A 215 1.41 10.65 -41.53
CA ASP A 215 0.28 10.32 -42.40
C ASP A 215 -0.70 9.31 -41.76
N ALA A 216 -0.43 8.80 -40.56
CA ALA A 216 -1.33 7.90 -39.84
C ALA A 216 -2.57 8.59 -39.25
N GLU A 217 -2.60 9.93 -39.19
CA GLU A 217 -3.77 10.69 -38.75
C GLU A 217 -4.85 10.83 -39.85
N GLU A 218 -4.54 10.55 -41.12
CA GLU A 218 -5.47 10.79 -42.24
C GLU A 218 -6.38 9.59 -42.59
N GLU A 219 -6.07 8.37 -42.10
CA GLU A 219 -6.94 7.19 -42.23
C GLU A 219 -7.77 6.87 -40.96
N ALA A 220 -7.60 7.63 -39.89
CA ALA A 220 -8.51 7.59 -38.75
C ALA A 220 -9.82 8.31 -39.10
N SER A 221 -10.66 7.66 -39.92
CA SER A 221 -12.09 7.96 -39.91
C SER A 221 -12.55 7.94 -38.44
N PRO A 222 -13.38 8.89 -37.97
CA PRO A 222 -13.87 8.86 -36.61
C PRO A 222 -14.71 7.59 -36.46
N VAL A 223 -14.09 6.56 -35.87
CA VAL A 223 -14.81 5.42 -35.35
C VAL A 223 -15.57 6.02 -34.19
N ASP A 224 -16.90 6.15 -34.35
CA ASP A 224 -17.80 6.39 -33.23
C ASP A 224 -17.37 5.44 -32.10
N PRO A 225 -17.23 5.93 -30.85
CA PRO A 225 -16.86 5.04 -29.76
C PRO A 225 -17.81 3.84 -29.79
N PRO A 226 -17.30 2.59 -29.72
CA PRO A 226 -18.18 1.45 -29.57
C PRO A 226 -19.11 1.75 -28.39
N SER A 227 -20.40 1.51 -28.57
CA SER A 227 -21.34 1.64 -27.46
C SER A 227 -20.83 0.73 -26.34
N ASP A 228 -20.86 1.20 -25.09
CA ASP A 228 -20.37 0.45 -23.91
C ASP A 228 -21.06 -0.93 -23.74
N ASP A 229 -22.09 -1.22 -24.54
CA ASP A 229 -22.85 -2.47 -24.61
C ASP A 229 -22.08 -3.63 -25.28
N ASP A 230 -21.05 -3.35 -26.10
CA ASP A 230 -20.28 -4.41 -26.81
C ASP A 230 -18.97 -4.80 -26.10
N THR A 231 -18.53 -4.03 -25.11
CA THR A 231 -17.41 -4.41 -24.26
C THR A 231 -17.94 -5.31 -23.15
N LYS A 232 -17.82 -6.62 -23.33
CA LYS A 232 -18.03 -7.59 -22.24
C LYS A 232 -17.11 -7.22 -21.08
N GLU A 233 -17.67 -6.54 -20.08
CA GLU A 233 -16.95 -6.18 -18.86
C GLU A 233 -16.37 -7.46 -18.26
N VAL A 234 -15.09 -7.40 -17.87
CA VAL A 234 -14.40 -8.55 -17.30
C VAL A 234 -14.98 -8.80 -15.92
N VAL A 235 -15.95 -9.72 -15.86
CA VAL A 235 -16.60 -10.11 -14.62
C VAL A 235 -15.70 -11.05 -13.81
N SER A 236 -15.64 -10.80 -12.50
CA SER A 236 -14.96 -11.67 -11.54
C SER A 236 -15.81 -11.82 -10.28
N GLU A 237 -15.65 -12.92 -9.55
CA GLU A 237 -16.38 -13.13 -8.30
C GLU A 237 -16.12 -12.00 -7.29
N THR A 238 -14.90 -11.48 -7.25
CA THR A 238 -14.53 -10.34 -6.41
C THR A 238 -15.29 -9.08 -6.80
N LEU A 239 -15.46 -8.81 -8.10
CA LEU A 239 -16.23 -7.67 -8.58
C LEU A 239 -17.69 -7.77 -8.13
N ALA A 240 -18.31 -8.95 -8.23
CA ALA A 240 -19.66 -9.17 -7.73
C ALA A 240 -19.79 -8.86 -6.22
N ARG A 241 -18.81 -9.31 -5.42
CA ARG A 241 -18.79 -9.03 -3.96
C ARG A 241 -18.57 -7.56 -3.62
N ILE A 242 -17.83 -6.82 -4.45
CA ILE A 242 -17.67 -5.37 -4.27
C ILE A 242 -19.00 -4.67 -4.45
N HIS A 243 -19.76 -5.01 -5.51
CA HIS A 243 -21.08 -4.44 -5.74
C HIS A 243 -22.08 -4.81 -4.64
N GLU A 244 -22.06 -6.07 -4.17
CA GLU A 244 -22.82 -6.50 -3.00
C GLU A 244 -22.48 -5.64 -1.76
N GLY A 245 -21.19 -5.42 -1.49
CA GLY A 245 -20.74 -4.59 -0.37
C GLY A 245 -21.03 -3.09 -0.53
N GLN A 246 -21.39 -2.64 -1.73
CA GLN A 246 -21.81 -1.27 -2.05
C GLN A 246 -23.33 -1.11 -2.06
N ASP A 247 -24.09 -2.15 -1.66
CA ASP A 247 -25.55 -2.23 -1.79
C ASP A 247 -26.05 -2.11 -3.24
N ASP A 248 -25.18 -2.32 -4.23
CA ASP A 248 -25.52 -2.34 -5.66
C ASP A 248 -25.92 -3.76 -6.07
N TYR A 249 -27.04 -4.22 -5.51
CA TYR A 249 -27.55 -5.58 -5.68
C TYR A 249 -27.96 -5.90 -7.12
N GLU A 250 -28.37 -4.90 -7.90
CA GLU A 250 -28.71 -5.05 -9.33
C GLU A 250 -27.48 -5.48 -10.14
N LYS A 251 -26.37 -4.73 -9.99
CA LYS A 251 -25.12 -5.09 -10.68
C LYS A 251 -24.54 -6.38 -10.14
N ALA A 252 -24.61 -6.62 -8.82
CA ALA A 252 -24.16 -7.88 -8.24
C ALA A 252 -24.90 -9.10 -8.82
N ALA A 253 -26.24 -9.03 -8.94
CA ALA A 253 -27.06 -10.07 -9.56
C ALA A 253 -26.68 -10.32 -11.01
N TYR A 254 -26.49 -9.25 -11.79
CA TYR A 254 -26.07 -9.32 -13.18
C TYR A 254 -24.70 -10.00 -13.35
N ILE A 255 -23.71 -9.59 -12.55
CA ILE A 255 -22.35 -10.14 -12.60
C ILE A 255 -22.37 -11.63 -12.21
N TYR A 256 -23.16 -12.03 -11.20
CA TYR A 256 -23.32 -13.44 -10.84
C TYR A 256 -23.99 -14.26 -11.95
N ALA A 257 -25.00 -13.71 -12.63
CA ALA A 257 -25.61 -14.38 -13.78
C ALA A 257 -24.58 -14.59 -14.92
N GLN A 258 -23.76 -13.57 -15.20
CA GLN A 258 -22.71 -13.66 -16.21
C GLN A 258 -21.59 -14.65 -15.81
N LEU A 259 -21.21 -14.70 -14.53
CA LEU A 259 -20.26 -15.70 -14.02
C LEU A 259 -20.78 -17.13 -14.16
N ALA A 260 -22.09 -17.36 -14.00
CA ALA A 260 -22.68 -18.67 -14.20
C ALA A 260 -22.54 -19.17 -15.66
N GLU A 261 -22.56 -18.25 -16.64
CA GLU A 261 -22.32 -18.59 -18.05
C GLU A 261 -20.84 -18.89 -18.33
N GLN A 262 -19.92 -18.16 -17.68
CA GLN A 262 -18.48 -18.32 -17.88
C GLN A 262 -17.89 -19.53 -17.16
N GLU A 263 -18.44 -19.88 -15.99
CA GLU A 263 -17.98 -20.97 -15.14
C GLU A 263 -19.04 -22.07 -14.98
N PRO A 264 -19.27 -22.93 -16.00
CA PRO A 264 -20.30 -23.98 -15.94
C PRO A 264 -20.20 -24.94 -14.74
N HIS A 265 -18.98 -25.14 -14.24
CA HIS A 265 -18.69 -26.00 -13.08
C HIS A 265 -19.23 -25.45 -11.75
N ARG A 266 -19.45 -24.13 -11.65
CA ARG A 266 -19.99 -23.44 -10.47
C ARG A 266 -21.28 -22.67 -10.81
N ALA A 267 -21.89 -22.94 -11.97
CA ALA A 267 -23.05 -22.21 -12.45
C ALA A 267 -24.22 -22.24 -11.47
N ASP A 268 -24.46 -23.38 -10.82
CA ASP A 268 -25.54 -23.52 -9.83
C ASP A 268 -25.34 -22.59 -8.63
N GLU A 269 -24.10 -22.45 -8.14
CA GLU A 269 -23.76 -21.55 -7.03
C GLU A 269 -24.01 -20.08 -7.42
N PHE A 270 -23.53 -19.68 -8.60
CA PHE A 270 -23.68 -18.31 -9.07
C PHE A 270 -25.12 -17.95 -9.41
N GLN A 271 -25.90 -18.89 -9.97
CA GLN A 271 -27.33 -18.69 -10.19
C GLN A 271 -28.10 -18.55 -8.88
N GLN A 272 -27.72 -19.31 -7.84
CA GLN A 272 -28.33 -19.17 -6.53
C GLN A 272 -28.02 -17.81 -5.93
N LYS A 273 -26.76 -17.35 -6.00
CA LYS A 273 -26.38 -16.00 -5.56
C LYS A 273 -27.13 -14.91 -6.32
N ALA A 274 -27.24 -15.00 -7.65
CA ALA A 274 -27.99 -14.02 -8.44
C ALA A 274 -29.46 -13.91 -7.98
N ARG A 275 -30.12 -15.04 -7.70
CA ARG A 275 -31.50 -15.07 -7.16
C ARG A 275 -31.62 -14.53 -5.73
N GLU A 276 -30.56 -14.63 -4.94
CA GLU A 276 -30.51 -14.06 -3.59
C GLU A 276 -30.42 -12.53 -3.63
N MET A 277 -29.71 -11.98 -4.63
CA MET A 277 -29.55 -10.54 -4.82
C MET A 277 -30.82 -9.85 -5.38
N GLU A 278 -31.63 -10.53 -6.20
CA GLU A 278 -32.89 -9.99 -6.77
C GLU A 278 -33.82 -9.33 -5.72
N PRO A 279 -34.22 -9.99 -4.62
CA PRO A 279 -35.08 -9.36 -3.62
C PRO A 279 -34.39 -8.23 -2.84
N GLN A 280 -33.06 -8.23 -2.76
CA GLN A 280 -32.29 -7.15 -2.12
C GLN A 280 -32.24 -5.91 -3.00
N ALA A 281 -32.17 -6.09 -4.33
CA ALA A 281 -32.29 -5.01 -5.30
C ALA A 281 -33.65 -4.33 -5.23
N ASP A 282 -34.74 -5.11 -5.25
CA ASP A 282 -36.11 -4.60 -5.12
C ASP A 282 -36.30 -3.79 -3.82
N ALA A 283 -35.75 -4.29 -2.70
CA ALA A 283 -35.83 -3.62 -1.41
C ALA A 283 -35.00 -2.32 -1.34
N ASN A 284 -33.86 -2.28 -2.04
CA ASN A 284 -33.00 -1.10 -2.06
C ASN A 284 -33.62 0.02 -2.92
N ASP A 285 -34.23 -0.33 -4.06
CA ASP A 285 -34.91 0.63 -4.94
C ASP A 285 -36.12 1.29 -4.24
N ASP A 286 -36.89 0.50 -3.47
CA ASP A 286 -37.98 1.01 -2.61
C ASP A 286 -37.48 1.94 -1.48
N SER A 287 -36.21 1.83 -1.07
CA SER A 287 -35.61 2.66 -0.01
C SER A 287 -35.00 3.96 -0.53
N ALA A 288 -34.69 4.02 -1.83
CA ALA A 288 -34.13 5.18 -2.51
C ALA A 288 -35.21 6.15 -3.08
N ALA A 289 -36.49 5.75 -3.04
CA ALA A 289 -37.66 6.51 -3.51
C ALA A 289 -38.33 7.35 -2.41
#